data_AF-A0A658NKX9-F1
#
_entry.id   AF-A0A658NKX9-F1
#
_cell.length_a   1.000
_cell.length_b   1.000
_cell.length_c   1.000
_cell.angle_alpha   90.00
_cell.angle_beta   90.00
_cell.angle_gamma   90.00
#
_symmetry.space_group_name_H-M   'P 1'
#
loop_
_entity.id
_entity.type
_entity.pdbx_description
1 polymer ?
#
loop_
_entity_poly.entity_id
_entity_poly.type
_entity_poly.pdbx_seq_one_letter_code
_entity_poly.pdbx_strand_id
1 'polypeptide(L)' 'PPQTALALRIRELAHARPRYGARRVHVLLRREGWPVNLKRVRRLYRLQGLQLRHRTRRRKHISLHRGTVQPPTRAH' A
#
# COMPACT_ATOMS: atom_id res chain seq x y z
N PRO A 1 20.41 9.61 -0.50
CA PRO A 1 20.02 8.25 -0.05
C PRO A 1 21.25 7.31 0.02
N PRO A 2 21.35 6.40 1.00
CA PRO A 2 22.52 5.53 1.12
C PRO A 2 22.63 4.63 -0.13
N GLN A 3 23.70 4.76 -0.92
CA GLN A 3 23.98 3.99 -2.15
C GLN A 3 24.56 2.59 -1.84
N THR A 4 24.18 2.00 -0.72
CA THR A 4 24.65 0.66 -0.35
C THR A 4 23.97 -0.41 -1.21
N ALA A 5 24.67 -1.50 -1.53
CA ALA A 5 24.12 -2.61 -2.32
C ALA A 5 22.76 -3.12 -1.77
N LEU A 6 22.64 -3.20 -0.44
CA LEU A 6 21.38 -3.56 0.23
C LEU A 6 20.23 -2.58 -0.07
N ALA A 7 20.53 -1.28 -0.09
CA ALA A 7 19.53 -0.24 -0.34
C ALA A 7 19.06 -0.28 -1.80
N LEU A 8 19.96 -0.55 -2.75
CA LEU A 8 19.61 -0.77 -4.16
C LEU A 8 18.72 -2.01 -4.30
N ARG A 9 19.10 -3.12 -3.66
CA ARG A 9 18.32 -4.36 -3.74
C ARG A 9 16.93 -4.23 -3.12
N ILE A 10 16.81 -3.53 -1.98
CA ILE A 10 15.51 -3.21 -1.37
C ILE A 10 14.63 -2.43 -2.35
N ARG A 11 15.20 -1.43 -3.02
CA ARG A 11 14.49 -0.61 -4.02
C ARG A 11 14.03 -1.46 -5.20
N GLU A 12 14.89 -2.30 -5.77
CA GLU A 12 14.53 -3.22 -6.85
C GLU A 12 13.35 -4.14 -6.47
N LEU A 13 13.44 -4.80 -5.32
CA LEU A 13 12.38 -5.69 -4.83
C LEU A 13 11.07 -4.94 -4.57
N ALA A 14 11.15 -3.71 -4.05
CA ALA A 14 9.98 -2.87 -3.82
C ALA A 14 9.34 -2.40 -5.13
N HIS A 15 10.11 -2.06 -6.16
CA HIS A 15 9.57 -1.70 -7.47
C HIS A 15 8.99 -2.91 -8.21
N ALA A 16 9.65 -4.07 -8.15
CA ALA A 16 9.16 -5.29 -8.75
C ALA A 16 7.86 -5.77 -8.08
N ARG A 17 7.71 -5.56 -6.77
CA ARG A 17 6.55 -6.01 -5.99
C ARG A 17 6.05 -4.92 -5.04
N PRO A 18 5.37 -3.87 -5.54
CA PRO A 18 5.01 -2.69 -4.74
C PRO A 18 4.17 -3.03 -3.49
N ARG A 19 3.32 -4.05 -3.57
CA ARG A 19 2.40 -4.43 -2.48
C ARG A 19 3.04 -5.13 -1.28
N TYR A 20 4.31 -5.54 -1.38
CA TYR A 20 4.91 -6.48 -0.43
C TYR A 20 5.32 -5.82 0.90
N GLY A 21 5.65 -4.53 0.89
CA GLY A 21 6.08 -3.82 2.09
C GLY A 21 7.33 -4.40 2.76
N ALA A 22 7.81 -3.76 3.82
CA ALA A 22 9.12 -4.07 4.41
C ALA A 22 9.24 -5.50 4.97
N ARG A 23 8.14 -6.12 5.45
CA ARG A 23 8.18 -7.50 6.00
C ARG A 23 8.42 -8.54 4.91
N ARG A 24 7.68 -8.48 3.79
CA ARG A 24 7.89 -9.43 2.68
C ARG A 24 9.21 -9.19 1.96
N VAL A 25 9.64 -7.93 1.80
CA VAL A 25 10.97 -7.62 1.25
C VAL A 25 12.08 -8.23 2.10
N HIS A 26 11.98 -8.16 3.43
CA HIS A 26 12.95 -8.82 4.32
C HIS A 26 13.00 -10.34 4.12
N VAL A 27 11.85 -11.01 3.95
CA VAL A 27 11.82 -12.46 3.66
C VAL A 27 12.53 -12.78 2.33
N LEU A 28 12.31 -11.97 1.29
CA LEU A 28 12.99 -12.15 -0.01
C LEU A 28 14.50 -11.97 0.12
N LEU A 29 14.95 -10.93 0.84
CA LEU A 29 16.37 -10.72 1.12
C LEU A 29 17.00 -11.90 1.88
N ARG A 30 16.29 -12.47 2.86
CA ARG A 30 16.76 -13.66 3.59
C ARG A 30 16.88 -14.89 2.69
N ARG A 31 15.95 -15.06 1.72
CA ARG A 31 16.01 -16.15 0.73
C ARG A 31 17.18 -15.98 -0.25
N GLU A 32 17.54 -14.73 -0.55
CA GLU A 32 18.75 -14.39 -1.32
C GLU A 32 20.04 -14.49 -0.49
N GLY A 33 19.96 -14.91 0.78
CA GLY A 33 21.13 -15.12 1.65
C GLY A 33 21.60 -13.88 2.42
N TRP A 34 20.90 -12.73 2.33
CA TRP A 34 21.31 -11.52 3.05
C TRP A 34 21.14 -11.68 4.58
N PRO A 35 22.19 -11.51 5.39
CA PRO A 35 22.11 -11.55 6.85
C PRO A 35 21.66 -10.19 7.42
N VAL A 36 20.45 -9.75 7.07
CA VAL A 36 19.94 -8.42 7.44
C VAL A 36 18.77 -8.51 8.40
N ASN A 37 18.79 -7.71 9.48
CA ASN A 37 17.68 -7.62 10.41
C ASN A 37 16.50 -6.83 9.81
N LEU A 38 15.27 -7.26 10.09
CA LEU A 38 14.04 -6.56 9.72
C LEU A 38 14.01 -5.09 10.17
N LYS A 39 14.61 -4.76 11.34
CA LYS A 39 14.72 -3.35 11.81
C LYS A 39 15.48 -2.48 10.80
N ARG A 40 16.59 -3.00 10.26
CA ARG A 40 17.42 -2.31 9.27
C ARG A 40 16.68 -2.14 7.95
N VAL A 41 16.02 -3.20 7.47
CA VAL A 41 15.19 -3.15 6.25
C VAL A 41 14.09 -2.10 6.40
N ARG A 42 13.34 -2.11 7.52
CA ARG A 42 12.29 -1.10 7.78
C ARG A 42 12.82 0.34 7.83
N ARG A 43 14.04 0.56 8.31
CA ARG A 43 14.66 1.91 8.31
C ARG A 43 14.99 2.35 6.90
N LEU A 44 15.70 1.52 6.13
CA LEU A 44 16.06 1.82 4.74
C LEU A 44 14.82 2.00 3.85
N TYR A 45 13.82 1.14 4.01
CA TYR A 45 12.56 1.20 3.28
C TYR A 45 11.83 2.54 3.48
N ARG A 46 11.85 3.06 4.73
CA ARG A 46 11.28 4.38 5.06
C ARG A 46 12.12 5.53 4.50
N LEU A 47 13.43 5.48 4.68
CA LEU A 47 14.35 6.51 4.17
C LEU A 47 14.32 6.63 2.64
N GLN A 48 14.01 5.54 1.94
CA GLN A 48 13.85 5.54 0.48
C GLN A 48 12.43 5.92 0.00
N GLY A 49 11.50 6.21 0.90
CA GLY A 49 10.14 6.60 0.52
C GLY A 49 9.33 5.46 -0.14
N LEU A 50 9.71 4.20 0.08
CA LEU A 50 9.06 3.03 -0.55
C LEU A 50 7.72 2.66 0.09
N GLN A 51 7.23 3.48 1.04
CA GLN A 51 5.94 3.28 1.67
C GLN A 51 4.83 3.36 0.62
N LEU A 52 3.99 2.33 0.58
CA LEU A 52 2.77 2.37 -0.21
C LEU A 52 1.90 3.54 0.30
N ARG A 53 1.64 4.53 -0.55
CA ARG A 53 0.51 5.43 -0.31
C ARG A 53 -0.75 4.61 -0.47
N HIS A 54 -1.46 4.39 0.63
CA HIS A 54 -2.82 3.90 0.56
C HIS A 54 -3.62 4.96 -0.20
N ARG A 55 -3.99 4.66 -1.44
CA ARG A 55 -4.93 5.49 -2.19
C ARG A 55 -6.25 5.34 -1.46
N THR A 56 -6.62 6.32 -0.64
CA THR A 56 -7.93 6.35 0.02
C THR A 56 -8.96 6.10 -1.07
N ARG A 57 -9.65 4.95 -1.03
CA ARG A 57 -10.80 4.73 -1.91
C ARG A 57 -11.72 5.90 -1.62
N ARG A 58 -11.87 6.84 -2.56
CA ARG A 58 -12.95 7.84 -2.51
C ARG A 58 -14.21 7.00 -2.35
N ARG A 59 -14.83 7.04 -1.18
CA ARG A 59 -16.17 6.46 -1.01
C ARG A 59 -17.02 7.25 -1.99
N LYS A 60 -17.43 6.61 -3.09
CA LYS A 60 -18.46 7.18 -3.94
C LYS A 60 -19.71 7.19 -3.06
N HIS A 61 -20.01 8.32 -2.42
CA HIS A 61 -21.34 8.61 -1.90
C HIS A 61 -22.27 8.76 -3.11
N ILE A 62 -22.55 7.65 -3.80
CA ILE A 62 -23.70 7.54 -4.69
C ILE A 62 -24.72 6.73 -3.89
N SER A 63 -25.17 7.31 -2.80
CA SER A 63 -26.58 7.21 -2.47
C SER A 63 -27.23 8.30 -3.32
N LEU A 64 -27.69 7.95 -4.52
CA LEU A 64 -28.79 8.70 -5.10
C LEU A 64 -29.87 8.66 -4.03
N HIS A 65 -30.17 9.80 -3.41
CA HIS A 65 -31.40 9.92 -2.65
C HIS A 65 -32.48 9.50 -3.64
N ARG A 66 -33.08 8.32 -3.43
CA ARG A 66 -34.29 7.97 -4.17
C ARG A 66 -35.20 9.17 -3.97
N GLY A 67 -35.59 9.82 -5.06
CA GLY A 67 -36.39 11.04 -5.01
C GLY A 67 -37.61 10.85 -4.10
N THR A 68 -38.19 11.95 -3.65
CA THR A 68 -39.31 11.96 -2.72
C THR A 68 -40.40 10.98 -3.15
N VAL A 69 -40.75 10.05 -2.25
CA VAL A 69 -41.86 9.11 -2.46
C VAL A 69 -43.13 9.93 -2.73
N GLN A 70 -43.82 9.66 -3.84
CA GLN A 70 -45.07 10.35 -4.15
C GLN A 70 -46.13 10.01 -3.09
N PRO A 71 -46.89 10.98 -2.57
CA PRO A 71 -47.94 10.71 -1.61
C PRO A 71 -49.08 9.91 -2.26
N PRO A 72 -49.77 9.05 -1.50
CA PRO A 72 -50.83 8.21 -2.04
C PRO A 72 -51.97 9.07 -2.59
N THR A 73 -52.35 8.83 -3.84
CA THR A 73 -53.54 9.43 -4.44
C THR A 73 -54.76 8.69 -3.92
N ARG A 74 -55.72 9.43 -3.33
CA ARG A 74 -56.95 8.88 -2.76
C ARG A 74 -57.74 8.15 -3.86
N ALA A 75 -58.10 6.90 -3.61
CA ALA A 75 -58.97 6.13 -4.49
C ALA A 75 -60.41 6.66 -4.45
N HIS A 76 -61.09 6.61 -5.60
CA HIS A 76 -62.47 7.02 -5.81
C HIS A 76 -63.47 6.15 -5.05
#